data_AF-A0A454CP32-F1
#
_entry.id   AF-A0A454CP32-F1
#
_cell.length_a   1.000
_cell.length_b   1.000
_cell.length_c   1.000
_cell.angle_alpha   90.00
_cell.angle_beta   90.00
_cell.angle_gamma   90.00
#
_symmetry.space_group_name_H-M   'P 1'
#
loop_
_entity.id
_entity.type
_entity.pdbx_description
1 polymer ?
#
loop_
_entity_poly.entity_id
_entity_poly.type
_entity_poly.pdbx_seq_one_letter_code
_entity_poly.pdbx_strand_id
1 'polypeptide(L)' 'LEGKIVALLRMKAVEKSRLLTGMLVVPECRGTGVGQALLTHCENTVFNNGDYCFAFNHLEAYYSQHGFK' A
#
# COMPACT_ATOMS: atom_id res chain seq x y z
N LEU A 1 -17.48 7.71 10.91
CA LEU A 1 -16.84 7.55 9.58
C LEU A 1 -17.66 6.64 8.65
N GLU A 2 -18.90 6.29 9.01
CA GLU A 2 -19.71 5.35 8.24
C GLU A 2 -19.90 5.81 6.80
N GLY A 3 -19.65 4.91 5.85
CA GLY A 3 -19.73 5.17 4.41
C GLY A 3 -18.58 5.99 3.80
N LYS A 4 -17.51 6.32 4.53
CA LYS A 4 -16.36 7.07 3.98
C LYS A 4 -15.19 6.17 3.62
N ILE A 5 -14.54 6.44 2.49
CA ILE A 5 -13.23 5.87 2.16
C ILE A 5 -12.16 6.58 3.00
N VAL A 6 -11.50 5.84 3.88
CA VAL A 6 -10.50 6.38 4.83
C VAL A 6 -9.07 5.99 4.47
N ALA A 7 -8.89 5.00 3.60
CA ALA A 7 -7.60 4.60 3.07
C ALA A 7 -7.74 4.05 1.65
N LEU A 8 -6.69 4.20 0.86
CA LEU A 8 -6.58 3.63 -0.48
C LEU A 8 -5.12 3.40 -0.85
N LEU A 9 -4.91 2.57 -1.87
CA LEU A 9 -3.65 2.50 -2.60
C LEU A 9 -3.90 2.53 -4.10
N ARG A 10 -2.86 2.89 -4.86
CA ARG A 10 -2.88 2.98 -6.31
C ARG A 10 -1.79 2.11 -6.90
N MET A 11 -2.20 1.09 -7.64
CA MET A 11 -1.34 0.34 -8.55
C MET A 11 -1.38 0.98 -9.96
N LYS A 12 -0.23 1.06 -10.62
CA LYS A 12 -0.09 1.54 -12.00
C LYS A 12 0.64 0.48 -12.82
N ALA A 13 0.05 0.00 -13.91
CA ALA A 13 0.75 -0.87 -14.84
C ALA A 13 1.82 -0.08 -15.61
N VAL A 14 3.01 -0.66 -15.72
CA VAL A 14 4.15 -0.16 -16.49
C VAL A 14 4.79 -1.34 -17.21
N GLU A 15 4.62 -1.38 -18.53
CA GLU A 15 5.03 -2.52 -19.36
C GLU A 15 4.51 -3.86 -18.81
N LYS A 16 5.41 -4.75 -18.35
CA LYS A 16 5.09 -6.07 -17.80
C LYS A 16 4.97 -6.09 -16.27
N SER A 17 5.11 -4.94 -15.63
CA SER A 17 5.16 -4.78 -14.17
C SER A 17 4.03 -3.88 -13.68
N ARG A 18 3.80 -3.85 -12.36
CA ARG A 18 2.95 -2.83 -11.74
C ARG A 18 3.69 -2.12 -10.61
N LEU A 19 3.38 -0.85 -10.43
CA LEU A 19 3.97 -0.01 -9.41
C LEU A 19 2.92 0.43 -8.41
N LEU A 20 3.18 0.24 -7.11
CA LEU A 20 2.49 0.98 -6.06
C LEU A 20 3.00 2.43 -6.11
N THR A 21 2.15 3.33 -6.60
CA THR A 21 2.51 4.73 -6.87
C THR A 21 1.90 5.72 -5.91
N GLY A 22 1.00 5.26 -5.03
CA GLY A 22 0.42 6.09 -3.99
C GLY A 22 -0.34 5.26 -2.99
N MET A 23 -0.24 5.64 -1.73
CA MET A 23 -1.04 5.14 -0.63
C MET A 23 -1.41 6.33 0.23
N LEU A 24 -2.66 6.39 0.67
CA LEU A 24 -3.15 7.44 1.53
C LEU A 24 -4.00 6.84 2.64
N VAL A 25 -3.74 7.28 3.86
CA VAL A 25 -4.67 7.15 5.00
C VAL A 25 -5.03 8.58 5.41
N VAL A 26 -6.32 8.87 5.54
CA VAL A 26 -6.80 10.19 5.97
C VAL A 26 -6.21 10.53 7.35
N PRO A 27 -5.87 11.81 7.62
CA PRO A 27 -5.16 12.20 8.85
C PRO A 27 -5.76 11.66 10.14
N GLU A 28 -7.09 11.63 10.24
CA GLU A 28 -7.86 11.21 11.41
C GLU A 28 -7.73 9.70 11.71
N CYS A 29 -7.28 8.91 10.72
CA CYS A 29 -7.11 7.47 10.84
C CYS A 29 -5.64 7.04 10.82
N ARG A 30 -4.68 7.97 10.79
CA ARG A 30 -3.26 7.61 10.86
C ARG A 30 -2.89 7.09 12.24
N GLY A 31 -1.91 6.19 12.32
CA GLY A 31 -1.50 5.55 13.58
C GLY A 31 -2.47 4.53 14.15
N THR A 32 -3.62 4.30 13.51
CA THR A 32 -4.64 3.34 13.97
C THR A 32 -4.44 1.91 13.42
N GLY A 33 -3.46 1.70 12.55
CA GLY A 33 -3.23 0.42 11.87
C GLY A 33 -4.01 0.21 10.57
N VAL A 34 -4.91 1.12 10.17
CA VAL A 34 -5.71 0.99 8.93
C VAL A 34 -4.86 0.77 7.68
N GLY A 35 -3.74 1.50 7.55
CA GLY A 35 -2.82 1.31 6.42
C GLY A 35 -2.19 -0.09 6.39
N GLN A 36 -1.81 -0.61 7.56
CA GLN A 36 -1.24 -1.96 7.68
C GLN A 36 -2.28 -3.01 7.30
N ALA A 37 -3.52 -2.87 7.80
CA ALA A 37 -4.62 -3.77 7.43
C ALA A 37 -4.90 -3.78 5.92
N LEU A 38 -4.87 -2.61 5.27
CA LEU A 38 -5.00 -2.49 3.82
C LEU A 38 -3.85 -3.22 3.09
N LEU A 39 -2.60 -3.00 3.51
CA LEU A 39 -1.44 -3.64 2.90
C LEU A 39 -1.45 -5.16 3.12
N THR A 40 -1.78 -5.66 4.31
CA THR A 40 -1.95 -7.09 4.58
C THR A 40 -3.02 -7.71 3.67
N HIS A 41 -4.15 -7.02 3.47
CA HIS A 41 -5.16 -7.51 2.54
C HIS A 41 -4.62 -7.57 1.11
N CYS A 42 -3.93 -6.52 0.65
CA CYS A 42 -3.38 -6.46 -0.69
C CYS A 42 -2.25 -7.47 -0.92
N GLU A 43 -1.39 -7.71 0.05
CA GLU A 43 -0.37 -8.78 -0.01
C GLU A 43 -0.99 -10.14 -0.31
N ASN A 44 -2.15 -10.43 0.27
CA ASN A 44 -2.82 -11.73 0.11
C ASN A 44 -3.74 -11.81 -1.11
N THR A 45 -4.13 -10.70 -1.73
CA THR A 45 -5.22 -10.68 -2.73
C THR A 45 -4.98 -9.85 -3.98
N VAL A 46 -4.05 -8.88 -3.93
CA VAL A 46 -3.82 -7.90 -5.00
C VAL A 46 -2.40 -7.99 -5.53
N PHE A 47 -1.40 -8.07 -4.65
CA PHE A 47 0.00 -8.06 -5.01
C PHE A 47 0.42 -9.39 -5.64
N ASN A 48 1.31 -9.30 -6.61
CA ASN A 48 1.85 -10.45 -7.34
C ASN A 48 3.35 -10.25 -7.62
N ASN A 49 4.00 -11.31 -8.07
CA ASN A 49 5.36 -11.22 -8.60
C ASN A 49 5.42 -10.21 -9.76
N GLY A 50 6.39 -9.28 -9.70
CA GLY A 50 6.50 -8.18 -10.68
C GLY A 50 5.78 -6.89 -10.26
N ASP A 51 5.24 -6.85 -9.04
CA ASP A 51 4.82 -5.60 -8.42
C ASP A 51 5.98 -4.96 -7.64
N TYR A 52 6.15 -3.65 -7.78
CA TYR A 52 7.21 -2.90 -7.12
C TYR A 52 6.66 -1.70 -6.37
N CYS A 53 7.34 -1.30 -5.31
CA CYS A 53 7.07 -0.08 -4.55
C CYS A 53 8.36 0.73 -4.44
N PHE A 54 8.34 1.98 -4.90
CA PHE A 54 9.44 2.92 -4.70
C PHE A 54 9.10 3.79 -3.49
N ALA A 55 9.34 3.24 -2.31
CA ALA A 55 9.08 3.91 -1.06
C ALA A 55 10.06 5.08 -0.86
N PHE A 56 9.63 6.12 -0.14
CA PHE A 56 10.60 7.03 0.48
C PHE A 56 11.43 6.25 1.51
N ASN A 57 12.68 6.64 1.73
CA ASN A 57 13.61 5.90 2.61
C ASN A 57 13.01 5.59 3.99
N HIS A 58 12.28 6.52 4.60
CA HIS A 58 11.65 6.34 5.91
C HIS A 58 10.44 5.38 5.91
N LEU A 59 9.98 4.94 4.74
CA LEU A 59 8.87 4.00 4.53
C LEU A 59 9.34 2.64 4.00
N GLU A 60 10.63 2.46 3.66
CA GLU A 60 11.14 1.18 3.16
C GLU A 60 10.83 0.04 4.14
N ALA A 61 11.13 0.24 5.43
CA ALA A 61 10.84 -0.74 6.48
C ALA A 61 9.34 -1.02 6.66
N TYR A 62 8.48 -0.07 6.28
CA TYR A 62 7.03 -0.24 6.36
C TYR A 62 6.52 -1.12 5.22
N TYR A 63 6.97 -0.88 3.99
CA TYR A 63 6.54 -1.68 2.84
C TYR A 63 7.23 -3.06 2.77
N SER A 64 8.43 -3.21 3.33
CA SER A 64 9.15 -4.49 3.32
C SER A 64 8.48 -5.58 4.17
N GLN A 65 7.63 -5.17 5.12
CA GLN A 65 6.79 -6.08 5.90
C GLN A 65 5.62 -6.67 5.10
N HIS A 66 5.39 -6.20 3.87
CA HIS A 66 4.22 -6.53 3.05
C HIS A 66 4.59 -7.02 1.64
N GLY A 67 5.63 -7.84 1.54
CA GLY A 67 6.02 -8.54 0.31
C GLY A 67 6.92 -7.77 -0.66
N PHE A 68 7.18 -6.48 -0.42
CA PHE A 68 8.17 -5.71 -1.17
C PHE A 68 9.59 -5.98 -0.61
N LYS A 69 10.61 -6.02 -1.48
CA LYS A 69 12.00 -6.31 -1.12
C LYS A 69 12.94 -5.24 -1.64
#